data_AF-A0A2J0LD18-F1
#
_entry.id   AF-A0A2J0LD18-F1
#
_cell.length_a   1.000
_cell.length_b   1.000
_cell.length_c   1.000
_cell.angle_alpha   90.00
_cell.angle_beta   90.00
_cell.angle_gamma   90.00
#
_symmetry.space_group_name_H-M   'P 1'
#
loop_
_entity.id
_entity.type
_entity.pdbx_description
1 polymer ?
#
loop_
_entity_poly.entity_id
_entity_poly.type
_entity_poly.pdbx_seq_one_letter_code
_entity_poly.pdbx_strand_id
1 'polypeptide(L)'
;MSDKLNSLLEYVKAEGRVCPMPNFWNELWKMLPERKQRSSGGWEPSLPLILAAWWDTPALSKMIRLAEYINYASEHGVLDEVDQYLRSLKADQWAYGDGTTEWKEYRK
;
A
#
# COMPACT_ATOMS: atom_id res chain seq x y z
N MET A 1 -9.61 -17.67 3.25
CA MET A 1 -8.74 -16.68 2.60
C MET A 1 -8.69 -17.00 1.12
N SER A 2 -8.95 -16.02 0.25
CA SER A 2 -8.94 -16.23 -1.20
C SER A 2 -7.50 -16.39 -1.71
N ASP A 3 -7.27 -17.27 -2.69
CA ASP A 3 -5.95 -17.45 -3.35
C ASP A 3 -5.37 -16.12 -3.85
N LYS A 4 -6.24 -15.25 -4.37
CA LYS A 4 -5.88 -13.92 -4.89
C LYS A 4 -5.31 -13.01 -3.81
N LEU A 5 -5.91 -12.98 -2.62
CA LEU A 5 -5.44 -12.16 -1.51
C LEU A 5 -4.00 -12.54 -1.13
N ASN A 6 -3.73 -13.85 -1.00
CA ASN A 6 -2.39 -14.35 -0.69
C ASN A 6 -1.40 -14.00 -1.82
N SER A 7 -1.77 -14.24 -3.07
CA SER A 7 -0.92 -13.92 -4.23
C SER A 7 -0.55 -12.44 -4.30
N LEU A 8 -1.51 -11.54 -4.01
CA LEU A 8 -1.25 -10.10 -4.00
C LEU A 8 -0.34 -9.71 -2.81
N LEU A 9 -0.60 -10.27 -1.62
CA LEU A 9 0.23 -10.02 -0.44
C LEU A 9 1.69 -10.49 -0.65
N GLU A 10 1.90 -11.58 -1.37
CA GLU A 10 3.23 -12.04 -1.77
C GLU A 10 3.87 -11.11 -2.80
N TYR A 11 3.11 -10.70 -3.83
CA TYR A 11 3.58 -9.78 -4.87
C TYR A 11 4.10 -8.46 -4.30
N VAL A 12 3.37 -7.83 -3.37
CA VAL A 12 3.76 -6.53 -2.80
C VAL A 12 4.93 -6.59 -1.83
N LYS A 13 5.34 -7.80 -1.40
CA LYS A 13 6.53 -8.04 -0.56
C LYS A 13 7.72 -8.55 -1.37
N ALA A 14 7.49 -8.98 -2.60
CA ALA A 14 8.53 -9.51 -3.47
C ALA A 14 9.45 -8.40 -3.99
N GLU A 15 10.68 -8.80 -4.35
CA GLU A 15 11.66 -7.93 -5.00
C GLU A 15 12.04 -6.67 -4.20
N GLY A 16 11.94 -6.75 -2.86
CA GLY A 16 12.28 -5.65 -1.96
C GLY A 16 11.27 -4.51 -1.96
N ARG A 17 10.09 -4.69 -2.57
CA ARG A 17 8.99 -3.72 -2.49
C ARG A 17 8.57 -3.55 -1.04
N VAL A 18 8.48 -2.30 -0.62
CA VAL A 18 7.91 -1.93 0.67
C VAL A 18 6.51 -1.40 0.44
N CYS A 19 6.37 -0.49 -0.52
CA CYS A 19 5.24 0.42 -0.52
C CYS A 19 5.14 1.27 -1.80
N PRO A 20 3.95 1.54 -2.41
CA PRO A 20 3.87 2.58 -3.44
C PRO A 20 4.37 3.95 -3.00
N MET A 21 4.90 4.75 -3.92
CA MET A 21 5.29 6.14 -3.68
C MET A 21 4.06 6.98 -3.25
N PRO A 22 4.24 8.08 -2.49
CA PRO A 22 3.15 8.77 -1.78
C PRO A 22 1.92 9.11 -2.63
N ASN A 23 2.12 9.59 -3.87
CA ASN A 23 1.03 9.92 -4.78
C ASN A 23 0.21 8.67 -5.17
N PHE A 24 0.87 7.57 -5.52
CA PHE A 24 0.20 6.32 -5.91
C PHE A 24 -0.44 5.61 -4.72
N TRP A 25 0.15 5.76 -3.54
CA TRP A 25 -0.42 5.26 -2.29
C TRP A 25 -1.72 5.98 -1.95
N ASN A 26 -1.77 7.30 -2.15
CA ASN A 26 -2.99 8.08 -1.94
C ASN A 26 -4.10 7.68 -2.92
N GLU A 27 -3.77 7.42 -4.18
CA GLU A 27 -4.74 6.91 -5.16
C GLU A 27 -5.27 5.52 -4.77
N LEU A 28 -4.41 4.61 -4.31
CA LEU A 28 -4.84 3.31 -3.75
C LEU A 28 -5.87 3.49 -2.64
N TRP A 29 -5.59 4.38 -1.67
CA TRP A 29 -6.52 4.62 -0.57
C TRP A 29 -7.86 5.16 -1.05
N LYS A 30 -7.87 6.05 -2.07
CA LYS A 30 -9.09 6.58 -2.70
C LYS A 30 -9.89 5.54 -3.50
N MET A 31 -9.36 4.34 -3.75
CA MET A 31 -10.11 3.25 -4.36
C MET A 31 -10.93 2.44 -3.33
N LEU A 32 -10.53 2.47 -2.05
CA LEU A 32 -11.18 1.65 -1.01
C LEU A 32 -12.57 2.21 -0.66
N PRO A 33 -13.66 1.43 -0.71
CA PRO A 33 -15.01 1.95 -0.47
C PRO A 33 -15.24 2.30 1.02
N GLU A 34 -16.38 2.94 1.31
CA GLU A 34 -16.89 3.15 2.68
C GLU A 34 -15.92 3.81 3.67
N ARG A 35 -14.97 4.62 3.15
CA ARG A 35 -14.03 5.40 3.95
C ARG A 35 -14.79 6.31 4.90
N LYS A 36 -14.66 6.07 6.20
CA LYS A 36 -15.33 6.84 7.23
C LYS A 36 -14.37 7.34 8.28
N GLN A 37 -14.62 8.55 8.76
CA GLN A 37 -13.95 9.06 9.95
C GLN A 37 -14.62 8.42 11.18
N ARG A 38 -13.82 7.86 12.07
CA ARG A 38 -14.32 7.29 13.33
C ARG A 38 -14.67 8.42 14.30
N SER A 39 -15.68 8.21 15.13
CA SER A 39 -16.13 9.16 16.14
C SER A 39 -15.06 9.50 17.19
N SER A 40 -14.12 8.58 17.43
CA SER A 40 -12.94 8.75 18.28
C SER A 40 -11.79 9.52 17.61
N GLY A 41 -11.96 9.97 16.36
CA GLY A 41 -10.88 10.42 15.49
C GLY A 41 -10.24 9.27 14.69
N GLY A 42 -9.53 9.62 13.63
CA GLY A 42 -8.94 8.67 12.67
C GLY A 42 -9.90 8.22 11.57
N TRP A 43 -9.38 7.45 10.59
CA TRP A 43 -10.13 6.96 9.44
C TRP A 43 -10.13 5.43 9.39
N GLU A 44 -11.16 4.88 8.76
CA GLU A 44 -11.27 3.47 8.42
C GLU A 44 -11.59 3.34 6.93
N PRO A 45 -10.70 2.72 6.13
CA PRO A 45 -9.36 2.26 6.47
C PRO A 45 -8.44 3.44 6.85
N SER A 46 -7.42 3.17 7.67
CA SER A 46 -6.50 4.19 8.20
C SER A 46 -5.96 5.07 7.08
N LEU A 47 -5.78 6.38 7.33
CA LEU A 47 -5.24 7.28 6.32
C LEU A 47 -3.88 6.79 5.83
N PRO A 48 -3.58 7.04 4.54
CA PRO A 48 -2.26 6.80 4.02
C PRO A 48 -1.29 7.70 4.76
N LEU A 49 -0.12 7.17 5.09
CA LEU A 49 0.94 7.94 5.72
C LEU A 49 1.50 8.88 4.65
N ILE A 50 0.87 10.02 4.44
CA ILE A 50 1.26 11.00 3.41
C ILE A 50 2.00 12.17 4.05
N LEU A 51 2.79 12.88 3.24
CA LEU A 51 3.64 14.02 3.63
C LEU A 51 4.78 13.62 4.58
N ALA A 52 5.11 14.43 5.60
CA ALA A 52 6.26 14.21 6.48
C ALA A 52 6.25 12.81 7.14
N ALA A 53 5.06 12.33 7.52
CA ALA A 53 4.91 11.02 8.14
C ALA A 53 5.37 9.85 7.24
N TRP A 54 5.39 10.02 5.92
CA TRP A 54 5.90 8.98 5.03
C TRP A 54 7.42 8.79 5.17
N TRP A 55 8.17 9.88 5.32
CA TRP A 55 9.64 9.83 5.44
C TRP A 55 10.09 9.28 6.80
N ASP A 56 9.38 9.65 7.88
CA ASP A 56 9.70 9.21 9.24
C ASP A 56 9.19 7.80 9.58
N THR A 57 8.31 7.22 8.76
CA THR A 57 7.78 5.88 9.04
C THR A 57 8.72 4.77 8.57
N PRO A 58 9.09 3.81 9.45
CA PRO A 58 9.88 2.64 9.06
C PRO A 58 9.22 1.78 7.98
N ALA A 59 10.02 1.14 7.14
CA ALA A 59 9.57 0.21 6.09
C ALA A 59 8.52 -0.80 6.58
N LEU A 60 8.77 -1.45 7.72
CA LEU A 60 7.87 -2.47 8.26
C LEU A 60 6.46 -1.92 8.51
N SER A 61 6.34 -0.72 9.08
CA SER A 61 5.06 -0.07 9.34
C SER A 61 4.32 0.27 8.04
N LYS A 62 5.05 0.65 6.99
CA LYS A 62 4.47 0.85 5.65
C LYS A 62 3.96 -0.48 5.08
N MET A 63 4.74 -1.55 5.16
CA MET A 63 4.33 -2.87 4.66
C MET A 63 3.08 -3.40 5.37
N ILE A 64 2.99 -3.19 6.69
CA ILE A 64 1.80 -3.54 7.48
C ILE A 64 0.59 -2.74 6.98
N ARG A 65 0.72 -1.42 6.79
CA ARG A 65 -0.36 -0.56 6.28
C ARG A 65 -0.82 -0.96 4.87
N LEU A 66 0.10 -1.35 3.99
CA LEU A 66 -0.28 -1.85 2.66
C LEU A 66 -1.10 -3.13 2.76
N ALA A 67 -0.67 -4.06 3.62
CA ALA A 67 -1.39 -5.30 3.84
C ALA A 67 -2.79 -5.03 4.45
N GLU A 68 -2.94 -4.05 5.35
CA GLU A 68 -4.25 -3.63 5.86
C GLU A 68 -5.18 -3.19 4.74
N TYR A 69 -4.70 -2.41 3.77
CA TYR A 69 -5.52 -1.96 2.64
C TYR A 69 -5.93 -3.09 1.70
N ILE A 70 -5.01 -4.02 1.44
CA ILE A 70 -5.29 -5.20 0.62
C ILE A 70 -6.33 -6.10 1.30
N ASN A 71 -6.22 -6.31 2.61
CA ASN A 71 -7.23 -7.05 3.38
C ASN A 71 -8.57 -6.32 3.36
N TYR A 72 -8.57 -5.01 3.60
CA TYR A 72 -9.78 -4.19 3.55
C TYR A 72 -10.48 -4.27 2.19
N ALA A 73 -9.71 -4.19 1.09
CA ALA A 73 -10.22 -4.37 -0.27
C ALA A 73 -10.86 -5.75 -0.47
N SER A 74 -10.26 -6.81 0.07
CA SER A 74 -10.81 -8.16 0.05
C SER A 74 -12.12 -8.28 0.83
N GLU A 75 -12.23 -7.61 1.97
CA GLU A 75 -13.45 -7.64 2.80
C GLU A 75 -14.61 -6.87 2.16
N HIS A 76 -14.31 -5.84 1.36
CA HIS A 76 -15.31 -4.97 0.73
C HIS A 76 -15.52 -5.27 -0.77
N GLY A 77 -14.96 -6.38 -1.28
CA GLY A 77 -15.21 -6.86 -2.64
C GLY A 77 -14.57 -6.05 -3.77
N VAL A 78 -13.57 -5.21 -3.48
CA VAL A 78 -12.84 -4.39 -4.48
C VAL A 78 -11.38 -4.86 -4.67
N LEU A 79 -11.10 -6.12 -4.31
CA LEU A 79 -9.76 -6.69 -4.39
C LEU A 79 -9.23 -6.76 -5.83
N ASP A 80 -10.12 -7.00 -6.79
CA ASP A 80 -9.76 -7.10 -8.20
C ASP A 80 -9.23 -5.77 -8.75
N GLU A 81 -9.91 -4.65 -8.47
CA GLU A 81 -9.44 -3.33 -8.88
C GLU A 81 -8.12 -2.95 -8.21
N VAL A 82 -7.97 -3.29 -6.92
CA VAL A 82 -6.75 -3.04 -6.15
C VAL A 82 -5.57 -3.88 -6.66
N ASP A 83 -5.78 -5.17 -6.95
CA ASP A 83 -4.75 -6.06 -7.52
C ASP A 83 -4.28 -5.54 -8.88
N GLN A 84 -5.23 -5.21 -9.77
CA GLN A 84 -4.91 -4.64 -11.08
C GLN A 84 -4.12 -3.33 -10.96
N TYR A 85 -4.54 -2.44 -10.06
CA TYR A 85 -3.84 -1.17 -9.85
C TYR A 85 -2.41 -1.40 -9.36
N LEU A 86 -2.21 -2.19 -8.31
CA LEU A 86 -0.87 -2.45 -7.75
C LEU A 86 0.05 -3.15 -8.74
N ARG A 87 -0.47 -4.08 -9.55
CA ARG A 87 0.31 -4.73 -10.61
C ARG A 87 0.61 -3.82 -11.81
N SER A 88 -0.15 -2.76 -12.00
CA SER A 88 0.11 -1.76 -13.04
C SER A 88 1.24 -0.78 -12.68
N LEU A 89 1.58 -0.66 -11.40
CA LEU A 89 2.61 0.26 -10.93
C LEU A 89 4.01 -0.17 -11.42
N LYS A 90 4.70 0.75 -12.07
CA LYS A 90 6.10 0.60 -12.51
C LYS A 90 7.05 0.62 -11.33
N ALA A 91 8.26 0.08 -11.52
CA ALA A 91 9.26 0.01 -10.46
C ALA A 91 9.58 1.37 -9.81
N ASP A 92 9.68 2.45 -10.57
CA ASP A 92 9.90 3.82 -10.05
C ASP A 92 8.71 4.40 -9.27
N GLN A 93 7.57 3.72 -9.26
CA GLN A 93 6.37 4.08 -8.50
C GLN A 93 6.28 3.31 -7.18
N TRP A 94 7.28 2.49 -6.86
CA TRP A 94 7.44 1.78 -5.60
C TRP A 94 8.65 2.34 -4.82
N ALA A 95 8.52 2.32 -3.50
CA ALA A 95 9.61 2.46 -2.55
C ALA A 95 10.13 1.08 -2.17
N TYR A 96 11.45 1.00 -2.02
CA TYR A 96 12.21 -0.22 -1.76
C TYR A 96 13.07 -0.08 -0.49
N GLY A 97 13.64 -1.20 -0.05
CA GLY A 97 14.65 -1.21 1.02
C GLY A 97 14.12 -0.67 2.34
N ASP A 98 14.62 0.52 2.73
CA ASP A 98 14.21 1.24 3.94
C ASP A 98 12.81 1.89 3.83
N GLY A 99 12.17 1.78 2.67
CA GLY A 99 10.86 2.35 2.41
C GLY A 99 10.91 3.82 1.99
N THR A 100 12.08 4.35 1.65
CA THR A 100 12.27 5.65 1.03
C THR A 100 13.10 5.58 -0.27
N THR A 101 13.84 4.49 -0.44
CA THR A 101 14.74 4.27 -1.59
C THR A 101 13.98 4.06 -2.90
N GLU A 102 14.37 4.79 -3.95
CA GLU A 102 13.89 4.58 -5.33
C GLU A 102 14.53 3.32 -5.96
N TRP A 103 13.83 2.69 -6.92
CA TRP A 103 14.30 1.49 -7.62
C TRP A 103 15.73 1.61 -8.19
N LYS A 104 16.08 2.77 -8.76
CA LYS A 104 17.39 3.01 -9.39
C LYS A 104 18.54 3.00 -8.40
N GLU A 105 18.28 3.29 -7.13
CA GLU A 105 19.28 3.26 -6.07
C GLU A 105 19.34 1.89 -5.41
N TYR A 106 18.20 1.20 -5.30
CA TYR A 106 18.14 -0.16 -4.76
C TYR A 106 18.85 -1.22 -5.64
N ARG A 107 18.85 -1.04 -6.97
CA ARG A 107 19.44 -1.99 -7.92
C ARG A 107 20.91 -1.74 -8.31
N LYS A 108 21.56 -0.73 -7.71
CA LYS A 108 23.01 -0.49 -7.86
C LYS A 108 23.81 -1.47 -7.01
#